data_AF-A0A3A8K7M7-F1
#
_entry.id   AF-A0A3A8K7M7-F1
#
_cell.length_a   1.000
_cell.length_b   1.000
_cell.length_c   1.000
_cell.angle_alpha   90.00
_cell.angle_beta   90.00
_cell.angle_gamma   90.00
#
_symmetry.space_group_name_H-M   'P 1'
#
loop_
_entity.id
_entity.type
_entity.pdbx_description
1 polymer ?
#
loop_
_entity_poly.entity_id
_entity_poly.type
_entity_poly.pdbx_seq_one_letter_code
_entity_poly.pdbx_strand_id
1 'polypeptide(L)'
;MWETCQTYEHAELEDGLFLDEVQSENCTAANWPALREQLIAPRSPLVRVRENCNGGSQVIQEATSNGCHTLPQAAGASFVDVPIGKAVTLHAAADCGGDSVTVETDTNLCETSFGSGASTNDKVRSFRVQDAEALPSENRYDCAGDESTCVKNYNSVSRLGAINKKLTVRIVRMALDGRTTPSLDAIRNTVRNLSDFYAVASRNQVSLEIIGSQTVQVTSANCTTAKNQARQKANSNAFLTVYVLPGGVCSTSNAGSRSVFLKGTLFRDYAHEVGHVLGLAHGNVRDPSTGKVNSSADASTYMGTFASDNYNLPQLHWLGWTKKEDLVRINPELDSNGSTVVTLRPVGSNAESTSSHPLGAVWDIPGTDQRLFIAVPKPRLNGTNQIEGGTVFAYRAPKCEGCTGMAMGTMQMARFNASSANEHEASGLFIQRVSYESDFVQVDGKSVEVFTSVTLSIRR
;
A
#
# COMPACT_ATOMS: atom_id res chain seq x y z
N MET A 1 16.26 -21.10 7.18
CA MET A 1 15.62 -20.24 8.19
C MET A 1 14.34 -19.57 7.66
N TRP A 2 14.28 -19.13 6.39
CA TRP A 2 13.04 -18.71 5.70
C TRP A 2 12.01 -19.85 5.50
N GLU A 3 12.49 -21.08 5.31
CA GLU A 3 11.66 -22.27 5.04
C GLU A 3 10.76 -22.71 6.20
N THR A 4 11.07 -22.33 7.44
CA THR A 4 10.30 -22.75 8.63
C THR A 4 9.06 -21.91 8.90
N CYS A 5 8.94 -20.70 8.34
CA CYS A 5 7.85 -19.78 8.69
C CYS A 5 6.72 -19.75 7.62
N GLN A 6 6.81 -20.54 6.54
CA GLN A 6 5.79 -20.75 5.47
C GLN A 6 4.91 -19.52 5.18
N THR A 7 5.56 -18.38 4.96
CA THR A 7 4.93 -17.05 4.97
C THR A 7 3.85 -16.88 3.89
N TYR A 8 3.95 -17.65 2.80
CA TYR A 8 3.00 -17.70 1.70
C TYR A 8 1.67 -18.37 2.06
N GLU A 9 1.60 -19.16 3.14
CA GLU A 9 0.38 -19.80 3.65
C GLU A 9 -0.42 -18.85 4.56
N HIS A 10 0.19 -17.70 4.91
CA HIS A 10 -0.31 -16.76 5.90
C HIS A 10 -0.11 -15.31 5.42
N ALA A 11 -0.82 -14.93 4.36
CA ALA A 11 -0.73 -13.59 3.75
C ALA A 11 -1.05 -12.46 4.75
N GLU A 12 -1.80 -12.76 5.81
CA GLU A 12 -2.08 -11.86 6.94
C GLU A 12 -0.85 -11.47 7.76
N LEU A 13 0.25 -12.23 7.66
CA LEU A 13 1.51 -11.96 8.36
C LEU A 13 2.43 -11.03 7.56
N GLU A 14 2.10 -10.66 6.32
CA GLU A 14 2.89 -9.72 5.53
C GLU A 14 2.59 -8.26 5.95
N ASP A 15 2.72 -7.94 7.24
CA ASP A 15 2.48 -6.61 7.84
C ASP A 15 3.75 -5.75 7.98
N GLY A 16 4.89 -6.26 7.47
CA GLY A 16 6.19 -5.60 7.46
C GLY A 16 6.92 -5.72 8.81
N LEU A 17 6.16 -5.83 9.90
CA LEU A 17 6.61 -6.16 11.24
C LEU A 17 7.16 -7.59 11.26
N PHE A 18 6.46 -8.53 10.62
CA PHE A 18 6.92 -9.91 10.52
C PHE A 18 8.25 -10.08 9.76
N LEU A 19 8.45 -9.33 8.67
CA LEU A 19 9.72 -9.32 7.94
C LEU A 19 10.85 -8.75 8.81
N ASP A 20 10.59 -7.70 9.59
CA ASP A 20 11.54 -7.16 10.56
C ASP A 20 11.87 -8.19 11.67
N GLU A 21 10.89 -8.96 12.15
CA GLU A 21 11.09 -10.03 13.15
C GLU A 21 11.90 -11.20 12.58
N VAL A 22 11.64 -11.61 11.33
CA VAL A 22 12.43 -12.64 10.63
C VAL A 22 13.88 -12.19 10.42
N GLN A 23 14.10 -10.95 9.97
CA GLN A 23 15.43 -10.38 9.78
C GLN A 23 16.20 -10.20 11.10
N SER A 24 15.47 -10.05 12.20
CA SER A 24 16.03 -9.93 13.55
C SER A 24 16.29 -11.30 14.21
N GLU A 25 16.19 -12.40 13.46
CA GLU A 25 16.33 -13.78 13.95
C GLU A 25 15.30 -14.17 15.04
N ASN A 26 14.21 -13.42 15.15
CA ASN A 26 13.16 -13.67 16.15
C ASN A 26 12.13 -14.71 15.69
N CYS A 27 12.09 -15.11 14.40
CA CYS A 27 11.26 -16.23 13.90
C CYS A 27 11.88 -17.59 14.30
N THR A 28 11.82 -17.90 15.59
CA THR A 28 12.22 -19.20 16.15
C THR A 28 10.98 -20.04 16.50
N ALA A 29 11.13 -21.36 16.55
CA ALA A 29 10.03 -22.26 16.94
C ALA A 29 9.44 -21.91 18.33
N ALA A 30 10.25 -21.36 19.24
CA ALA A 30 9.82 -20.94 20.57
C ALA A 30 8.98 -19.63 20.55
N ASN A 31 9.32 -18.70 19.66
CA ASN A 31 8.65 -17.40 19.57
C ASN A 31 7.44 -17.41 18.62
N TRP A 32 7.34 -18.42 17.74
CA TRP A 32 6.33 -18.50 16.70
C TRP A 32 4.89 -18.44 17.21
N PRO A 33 4.48 -19.13 18.29
CA PRO A 33 3.10 -19.04 18.77
C PRO A 33 2.68 -17.61 19.15
N ALA A 34 3.55 -16.88 19.87
CA ALA A 34 3.29 -15.51 20.29
C ALA A 34 3.35 -14.52 19.11
N LEU A 35 4.31 -14.72 18.19
CA LEU A 35 4.44 -13.92 16.98
C LEU A 35 3.20 -14.09 16.07
N ARG A 36 2.74 -15.34 15.88
CA ARG A 36 1.55 -15.66 15.10
C ARG A 36 0.28 -15.05 15.70
N GLU A 37 0.09 -15.14 17.02
CA GLU A 37 -1.05 -14.53 17.70
C GLU A 37 -1.07 -13.00 17.55
N GLN A 38 0.10 -12.37 17.60
CA GLN A 38 0.25 -10.92 17.41
C GLN A 38 -0.06 -10.44 16.00
N LEU A 39 0.14 -11.28 14.98
CA LEU A 39 0.04 -10.93 13.57
C LEU A 39 -1.32 -11.28 12.95
N ILE A 40 -2.01 -12.33 13.43
CA ILE A 40 -3.33 -12.76 12.91
C ILE A 40 -4.50 -11.96 13.53
N ALA A 41 -4.32 -11.38 14.71
CA ALA A 41 -5.37 -10.61 15.36
C ALA A 41 -5.64 -9.29 14.60
N PRO A 42 -6.88 -9.02 14.12
CA PRO A 42 -7.23 -7.72 13.57
C PRO A 42 -6.96 -6.64 14.61
N ARG A 43 -5.88 -5.88 14.42
CA ARG A 43 -5.59 -4.77 15.32
C ARG A 43 -6.50 -3.62 14.93
N SER A 44 -7.50 -3.35 15.78
CA SER A 44 -8.19 -2.07 15.75
C SER A 44 -7.14 -0.97 15.71
N PRO A 45 -7.26 0.03 14.82
CA PRO A 45 -6.28 1.09 14.73
C PRO A 45 -6.30 1.86 16.06
N LEU A 46 -5.23 1.71 16.85
CA LEU A 46 -5.10 2.30 18.19
C LEU A 46 -4.35 3.62 18.08
N VAL A 47 -4.94 4.69 18.62
CA VAL A 47 -4.17 5.86 19.02
C VAL A 47 -3.46 5.50 20.32
N ARG A 48 -2.14 5.73 20.37
CA ARG A 48 -1.34 5.47 21.58
C ARG A 48 -0.62 6.73 21.99
N VAL A 49 -0.73 7.11 23.25
CA VAL A 49 0.04 8.20 23.83
C VAL A 49 1.19 7.59 24.62
N ARG A 50 2.40 8.16 24.52
CA ARG A 50 3.62 7.61 25.11
C ARG A 50 4.41 8.65 25.90
N GLU A 51 5.27 8.15 26.80
CA GLU A 51 5.97 8.96 27.79
C GLU A 51 7.17 9.76 27.26
N ASN A 52 7.92 9.25 26.28
CA ASN A 52 9.11 9.93 25.74
C ASN A 52 8.89 10.37 24.29
N CYS A 53 9.78 11.22 23.78
CA CYS A 53 9.76 11.82 22.44
C CYS A 53 9.85 10.83 21.25
N ASN A 54 9.63 9.53 21.45
CA ASN A 54 9.81 8.51 20.42
C ASN A 54 8.78 7.38 20.53
N GLY A 55 8.42 6.80 19.38
CA GLY A 55 7.46 5.70 19.28
C GLY A 55 7.88 4.39 19.96
N GLY A 56 9.09 4.29 20.50
CA GLY A 56 9.58 3.12 21.22
C GLY A 56 9.34 3.15 22.73
N SER A 57 8.90 4.27 23.29
CA SER A 57 8.74 4.42 24.73
C SER A 57 7.45 3.80 25.27
N GLN A 58 7.36 3.67 26.59
CA GLN A 58 6.18 3.13 27.27
C GLN A 58 4.89 3.85 26.83
N VAL A 59 3.86 3.05 26.56
CA VAL A 59 2.50 3.53 26.30
C VAL A 59 1.86 3.92 27.62
N ILE A 60 1.36 5.15 27.72
CA ILE A 60 0.67 5.67 28.90
C ILE A 60 -0.85 5.58 28.77
N GLN A 61 -1.37 5.61 27.53
CA GLN A 61 -2.80 5.44 27.26
C GLN A 61 -3.02 4.98 25.81
N GLU A 62 -4.07 4.19 25.60
CA GLU A 62 -4.54 3.77 24.29
C GLU A 62 -6.02 4.16 24.12
N ALA A 63 -6.42 4.47 22.88
CA ALA A 63 -7.81 4.69 22.53
C ALA A 63 -8.14 4.08 21.16
N THR A 64 -9.26 3.36 21.11
CA THR A 64 -9.83 2.78 19.88
C THR A 64 -10.98 3.62 19.30
N SER A 65 -11.75 4.29 20.17
CA SER A 65 -12.99 4.95 19.80
C SER A 65 -12.80 6.44 19.53
N ASN A 66 -13.56 6.95 18.56
CA ASN A 66 -13.70 8.38 18.36
C ASN A 66 -14.34 9.00 19.61
N GLY A 67 -13.88 10.18 20.00
CA GLY A 67 -14.33 10.84 21.22
C GLY A 67 -13.19 11.54 21.95
N CYS A 68 -13.52 12.14 23.08
CA CYS A 68 -12.56 12.79 23.95
C CYS A 68 -12.04 11.82 25.02
N HIS A 69 -10.74 11.85 25.27
CA HIS A 69 -10.05 11.00 26.23
C HIS A 69 -9.14 11.86 27.12
N THR A 70 -9.39 11.86 28.43
CA THR A 70 -8.56 12.60 29.39
C THR A 70 -7.37 11.74 29.83
N LEU A 71 -6.18 12.34 29.86
CA LEU A 71 -4.95 11.70 30.34
C LEU A 71 -4.90 11.73 31.88
N PRO A 72 -4.26 10.75 32.54
CA PRO A 72 -3.98 10.84 33.97
C PRO A 72 -3.20 12.12 34.31
N GLN A 73 -3.53 12.76 35.43
CA GLN A 73 -2.99 14.08 35.79
C GLN A 73 -1.46 14.13 35.93
N ALA A 74 -0.82 12.99 36.21
CA ALA A 74 0.63 12.83 36.32
C ALA A 74 1.32 12.35 35.03
N ALA A 75 0.58 12.13 33.94
CA ALA A 75 1.14 11.57 32.72
C ALA A 75 1.91 12.63 31.90
N GLY A 76 3.19 12.36 31.62
CA GLY A 76 4.04 13.14 30.73
C GLY A 76 3.91 12.66 29.29
N ALA A 77 2.93 13.16 28.54
CA ALA A 77 2.77 12.79 27.13
C ALA A 77 3.82 13.49 26.27
N SER A 78 4.65 12.70 25.59
CA SER A 78 5.75 13.19 24.75
C SER A 78 5.75 12.62 23.33
N PHE A 79 4.89 11.64 23.03
CA PHE A 79 4.70 11.11 21.68
C PHE A 79 3.28 10.56 21.51
N VAL A 80 2.75 10.62 20.28
CA VAL A 80 1.48 10.00 19.92
C VAL A 80 1.61 9.17 18.64
N ASP A 81 1.21 7.89 18.69
CA ASP A 81 1.00 7.05 17.51
C ASP A 81 -0.39 7.35 16.94
N VAL A 82 -0.49 7.68 15.66
CA VAL A 82 -1.74 7.98 14.97
C VAL A 82 -1.91 7.00 13.80
N PRO A 83 -2.89 6.08 13.86
CA PRO A 83 -3.11 5.14 12.78
C PRO A 83 -3.65 5.85 11.53
N ILE A 84 -3.33 5.30 10.34
CA ILE A 84 -3.82 5.85 9.07
C ILE A 84 -5.35 5.85 9.06
N GLY A 85 -5.94 7.00 8.69
CA GLY A 85 -7.39 7.22 8.71
C GLY A 85 -7.93 7.80 10.01
N LYS A 86 -7.07 8.11 10.99
CA LYS A 86 -7.42 8.87 12.19
C LYS A 86 -6.72 10.23 12.22
N ALA A 87 -7.38 11.17 12.89
CA ALA A 87 -6.84 12.44 13.33
C ALA A 87 -6.93 12.51 14.85
N VAL A 88 -5.92 13.10 15.49
CA VAL A 88 -5.88 13.31 16.94
C VAL A 88 -5.69 14.78 17.23
N THR A 89 -6.65 15.37 17.93
CA THR A 89 -6.52 16.73 18.46
C THR A 89 -6.02 16.65 19.90
N LEU A 90 -4.82 17.15 20.15
CA LEU A 90 -4.18 17.18 21.45
C LEU A 90 -4.55 18.48 22.16
N HIS A 91 -4.97 18.41 23.42
CA HIS A 91 -5.48 19.54 24.19
C HIS A 91 -4.65 19.79 25.45
N ALA A 92 -4.42 21.05 25.77
CA ALA A 92 -3.69 21.49 26.96
C ALA A 92 -4.52 21.37 28.26
N ALA A 93 -5.85 21.27 28.17
CA ALA A 93 -6.74 21.05 29.31
C ALA A 93 -7.40 19.67 29.26
N ALA A 94 -8.06 19.28 30.35
CA ALA A 94 -8.89 18.08 30.39
C ALA A 94 -10.14 18.24 29.50
N ASP A 95 -10.82 17.13 29.22
CA ASP A 95 -12.12 17.10 28.52
C ASP A 95 -12.13 17.80 27.16
N CYS A 96 -10.99 17.76 26.47
CA CYS A 96 -10.76 18.32 25.14
C CYS A 96 -11.02 19.82 25.05
N GLY A 97 -10.71 20.53 26.13
CA GLY A 97 -10.76 21.99 26.21
C GLY A 97 -9.40 22.67 26.04
N GLY A 98 -9.42 23.99 25.95
CA GLY A 98 -8.23 24.84 25.92
C GLY A 98 -7.47 24.81 24.59
N ASP A 99 -6.22 25.26 24.65
CA ASP A 99 -5.32 25.32 23.51
C ASP A 99 -5.04 23.92 22.93
N SER A 100 -4.88 23.83 21.62
CA SER A 100 -4.84 22.54 20.94
C SER A 100 -4.05 22.51 19.64
N VAL A 101 -3.73 21.31 19.18
CA VAL A 101 -3.14 21.03 17.87
C VAL A 101 -3.65 19.70 17.34
N THR A 102 -3.97 19.63 16.05
CA THR A 102 -4.42 18.40 15.38
C THR A 102 -3.28 17.76 14.60
N VAL A 103 -3.12 16.45 14.75
CA VAL A 103 -2.10 15.64 14.08
C VAL A 103 -2.73 14.41 13.43
N GLU A 104 -2.21 13.99 12.28
CA GLU A 104 -2.71 12.83 11.51
C GLU A 104 -1.63 11.75 11.27
N THR A 105 -0.46 11.98 11.85
CA THR A 105 0.74 11.16 11.72
C THR A 105 1.30 10.92 13.11
N ASP A 106 2.13 9.88 13.23
CA ASP A 106 2.90 9.67 14.45
C ASP A 106 3.71 10.94 14.73
N THR A 107 3.57 11.48 15.94
CA THR A 107 4.06 12.83 16.25
C THR A 107 4.89 12.85 17.52
N ASN A 108 6.10 13.38 17.39
CA ASN A 108 6.96 13.75 18.51
C ASN A 108 6.50 15.08 19.12
N LEU A 109 6.04 15.03 20.38
CA LEU A 109 5.50 16.21 21.09
C LEU A 109 6.62 17.13 21.61
N CYS A 110 7.86 16.66 21.65
CA CYS A 110 9.03 17.47 22.01
C CYS A 110 9.39 18.52 20.95
N GLU A 111 8.90 18.33 19.72
CA GLU A 111 9.08 19.26 18.60
C GLU A 111 7.75 19.84 18.10
N THR A 112 6.66 19.60 18.84
CA THR A 112 5.32 20.07 18.47
C THR A 112 4.88 21.15 19.46
N SER A 113 4.16 22.14 18.93
CA SER A 113 3.53 23.18 19.73
C SER A 113 2.01 23.15 19.53
N PHE A 114 1.28 23.56 20.55
CA PHE A 114 -0.12 23.92 20.43
C PHE A 114 -0.30 25.15 19.52
N GLY A 115 -1.54 25.48 19.17
CA GLY A 115 -1.88 26.64 18.36
C GLY A 115 -1.34 27.96 18.90
N SER A 116 -1.18 28.12 20.22
CA SER A 116 -0.55 29.30 20.83
C SER A 116 0.97 29.39 20.64
N GLY A 117 1.62 28.32 20.17
CA GLY A 117 3.07 28.18 20.14
C GLY A 117 3.67 27.54 21.41
N ALA A 118 2.88 27.34 22.47
CA ALA A 118 3.32 26.61 23.67
C ALA A 118 3.68 25.15 23.33
N SER A 119 4.74 24.63 23.93
CA SER A 119 5.18 23.24 23.74
C SER A 119 4.10 22.24 24.17
N THR A 120 3.89 21.18 23.38
CA THR A 120 2.98 20.08 23.76
C THR A 120 3.61 19.06 24.72
N ASN A 121 4.94 19.04 24.80
CA ASN A 121 5.69 18.08 25.61
C ASN A 121 5.33 18.13 27.10
N ASP A 122 4.84 17.02 27.65
CA ASP A 122 4.34 16.90 29.03
C ASP A 122 3.17 17.84 29.37
N LYS A 123 2.60 18.53 28.37
CA LYS A 123 1.52 19.52 28.54
C LYS A 123 0.19 19.08 27.97
N VAL A 124 0.12 17.98 27.22
CA VAL A 124 -1.17 17.38 26.82
C VAL A 124 -1.89 16.85 28.07
N ARG A 125 -3.18 17.16 28.18
CA ARG A 125 -4.06 16.74 29.30
C ARG A 125 -5.27 15.96 28.83
N SER A 126 -5.67 16.12 27.59
CA SER A 126 -6.63 15.25 26.93
C SER A 126 -6.37 15.22 25.43
N PHE A 127 -6.96 14.25 24.75
CA PHE A 127 -6.89 14.13 23.30
C PHE A 127 -8.22 13.67 22.73
N ARG A 128 -8.58 14.20 21.56
CA ARG A 128 -9.77 13.82 20.82
C ARG A 128 -9.37 12.95 19.64
N VAL A 129 -9.91 11.74 19.56
CA VAL A 129 -9.75 10.86 18.40
C VAL A 129 -10.93 11.08 17.45
N GLN A 130 -10.64 11.25 16.16
CA GLN A 130 -11.63 11.40 15.10
C GLN A 130 -11.17 10.64 13.86
N ASP A 131 -12.10 10.33 12.96
CA ASP A 131 -11.75 9.88 11.62
C ASP A 131 -11.12 11.03 10.84
N ALA A 132 -10.09 10.72 10.06
CA ALA A 132 -9.47 11.69 9.17
C ALA A 132 -10.49 12.20 8.14
N GLU A 133 -10.51 13.51 7.92
CA GLU A 133 -11.40 14.12 6.95
C GLU A 133 -10.99 13.73 5.52
N ALA A 134 -11.98 13.41 4.69
CA ALA A 134 -11.76 13.01 3.32
C ALA A 134 -12.38 14.06 2.38
N LEU A 135 -11.54 14.82 1.67
CA LEU A 135 -11.99 15.85 0.72
C LEU A 135 -12.72 15.24 -0.48
N PRO A 136 -13.85 15.79 -0.97
CA PRO A 136 -14.57 15.27 -2.14
C PRO A 136 -13.64 14.97 -3.32
N SER A 137 -13.82 13.81 -3.95
CA SER A 137 -13.02 13.34 -5.10
C SER A 137 -13.91 12.50 -6.02
N GLU A 138 -13.78 12.67 -7.34
CA GLU A 138 -14.49 11.84 -8.32
C GLU A 138 -14.06 10.37 -8.28
N ASN A 139 -12.84 10.10 -7.80
CA ASN A 139 -12.33 8.75 -7.57
C ASN A 139 -12.82 8.14 -6.25
N ARG A 140 -13.45 8.95 -5.39
CA ARG A 140 -14.12 8.47 -4.19
C ARG A 140 -15.62 8.44 -4.43
N TYR A 141 -16.09 7.27 -4.81
CA TYR A 141 -17.49 7.03 -5.10
C TYR A 141 -18.10 6.03 -4.12
N ASP A 142 -19.41 6.20 -3.88
CA ASP A 142 -20.24 5.20 -3.23
C ASP A 142 -21.06 4.45 -4.29
N CYS A 143 -21.26 3.17 -4.06
CA CYS A 143 -22.23 2.38 -4.82
C CYS A 143 -23.61 2.59 -4.21
N ALA A 144 -24.58 3.04 -5.00
CA ALA A 144 -25.95 3.13 -4.54
C ALA A 144 -26.52 1.73 -4.24
N GLY A 145 -27.50 1.63 -3.34
CA GLY A 145 -28.05 0.33 -2.91
C GLY A 145 -28.71 -0.47 -4.04
N ASP A 146 -29.19 0.21 -5.08
CA ASP A 146 -29.79 -0.34 -6.29
C ASP A 146 -28.81 -0.52 -7.46
N GLU A 147 -27.55 -0.11 -7.30
CA GLU A 147 -26.56 -0.14 -8.36
C GLU A 147 -25.83 -1.48 -8.42
N SER A 148 -26.44 -2.44 -9.11
CA SER A 148 -25.99 -3.82 -9.15
C SER A 148 -24.65 -4.03 -9.87
N THR A 149 -24.21 -3.10 -10.73
CA THR A 149 -22.96 -3.21 -11.49
C THR A 149 -21.78 -2.45 -10.85
N CYS A 150 -22.00 -1.71 -9.77
CA CYS A 150 -20.93 -0.95 -9.12
C CYS A 150 -20.02 -1.86 -8.27
N VAL A 151 -18.71 -1.64 -8.38
CA VAL A 151 -17.70 -2.34 -7.57
C VAL A 151 -17.33 -1.48 -6.37
N LYS A 152 -17.84 -1.85 -5.20
CA LYS A 152 -17.56 -1.12 -3.96
C LYS A 152 -16.08 -1.26 -3.55
N ASN A 153 -15.42 -0.14 -3.27
CA ASN A 153 -14.17 -0.14 -2.51
C ASN A 153 -14.49 -0.20 -1.01
N TYR A 154 -13.94 -1.18 -0.31
CA TYR A 154 -14.16 -1.37 1.12
C TYR A 154 -13.07 -0.75 2.00
N ASN A 155 -12.05 -0.13 1.39
CA ASN A 155 -11.12 0.73 2.11
C ASN A 155 -11.90 1.93 2.68
N SER A 156 -11.77 2.19 3.98
CA SER A 156 -12.61 3.20 4.63
C SER A 156 -12.38 4.58 4.02
N VAL A 157 -13.45 5.38 3.95
CA VAL A 157 -13.40 6.76 3.45
C VAL A 157 -12.32 7.58 4.16
N SER A 158 -12.19 7.39 5.48
CA SER A 158 -11.18 8.09 6.29
C SER A 158 -9.75 7.66 5.94
N ARG A 159 -9.50 6.37 5.69
CA ARG A 159 -8.18 5.89 5.26
C ARG A 159 -7.84 6.40 3.86
N LEU A 160 -8.78 6.34 2.94
CA LEU A 160 -8.61 6.91 1.59
C LEU A 160 -8.31 8.42 1.66
N GLY A 161 -9.02 9.18 2.49
CA GLY A 161 -8.74 10.60 2.73
C GLY A 161 -7.34 10.86 3.31
N ALA A 162 -6.87 9.96 4.18
CA ALA A 162 -5.54 10.09 4.78
C ALA A 162 -4.38 9.78 3.81
N ILE A 163 -4.60 8.98 2.76
CA ILE A 163 -3.55 8.61 1.79
C ILE A 163 -3.65 9.38 0.47
N ASN A 164 -4.86 9.75 0.03
CA ASN A 164 -5.12 10.44 -1.24
C ASN A 164 -5.04 11.95 -1.07
N LYS A 165 -3.84 12.41 -0.70
CA LYS A 165 -3.50 13.83 -0.54
C LYS A 165 -2.02 14.06 -0.75
N LYS A 166 -1.56 15.30 -0.53
CA LYS A 166 -0.13 15.59 -0.40
C LYS A 166 0.41 14.97 0.89
N LEU A 167 1.37 14.06 0.76
CA LEU A 167 1.98 13.32 1.87
C LEU A 167 3.37 13.88 2.16
N THR A 168 3.65 14.17 3.42
CA THR A 168 4.96 14.67 3.85
C THR A 168 5.98 13.53 3.93
N VAL A 169 7.19 13.78 3.44
CA VAL A 169 8.28 12.82 3.39
C VAL A 169 9.52 13.40 4.06
N ARG A 170 10.12 12.63 4.99
CA ARG A 170 11.45 12.91 5.53
C ARG A 170 12.45 11.89 5.01
N ILE A 171 13.59 12.37 4.52
CA ILE A 171 14.64 11.52 3.97
C ILE A 171 15.79 11.40 4.98
N VAL A 172 16.20 10.18 5.27
CA VAL A 172 17.29 9.87 6.20
C VAL A 172 18.33 9.02 5.48
N ARG A 173 19.47 9.63 5.18
CA ARG A 173 20.65 8.88 4.75
C ARG A 173 21.36 8.32 5.98
N MET A 174 21.36 7.00 6.15
CA MET A 174 22.14 6.38 7.21
C MET A 174 23.59 6.29 6.76
N ALA A 175 24.53 6.61 7.65
CA ALA A 175 25.95 6.49 7.38
C ALA A 175 26.62 5.65 8.47
N LEU A 176 27.57 4.82 8.04
CA LEU A 176 28.34 3.91 8.89
C LEU A 176 29.77 3.91 8.36
N ASP A 177 30.75 4.04 9.25
CA ASP A 177 32.16 4.13 8.87
C ASP A 177 32.61 2.88 8.09
N GLY A 178 33.39 3.11 7.03
CA GLY A 178 33.84 2.05 6.12
C GLY A 178 32.76 1.49 5.19
N ARG A 179 31.53 2.04 5.18
CA ARG A 179 30.46 1.64 4.28
C ARG A 179 30.00 2.81 3.40
N THR A 180 29.48 2.48 2.22
CA THR A 180 28.91 3.48 1.30
C THR A 180 27.39 3.44 1.37
N THR A 181 26.80 4.62 1.42
CA THR A 181 25.36 4.85 1.25
C THR A 181 25.16 5.83 0.09
N PRO A 182 24.16 5.63 -0.79
CA PRO A 182 23.82 6.60 -1.83
C PRO A 182 23.77 8.05 -1.31
N SER A 183 24.11 9.01 -2.18
CA SER A 183 24.10 10.43 -1.81
C SER A 183 22.68 10.92 -1.52
N LEU A 184 22.55 11.93 -0.66
CA LEU A 184 21.24 12.53 -0.38
C LEU A 184 20.52 13.02 -1.65
N ASP A 185 21.25 13.53 -2.63
CA ASP A 185 20.67 13.99 -3.89
C ASP A 185 20.12 12.85 -4.75
N ALA A 186 20.85 11.72 -4.83
CA ALA A 186 20.35 10.54 -5.53
C ALA A 186 19.05 10.04 -4.87
N ILE A 187 19.01 10.00 -3.54
CA ILE A 187 17.84 9.58 -2.77
C ILE A 187 16.66 10.55 -2.99
N ARG A 188 16.90 11.86 -2.92
CA ARG A 188 15.89 12.90 -3.19
C ARG A 188 15.32 12.76 -4.61
N ASN A 189 16.17 12.51 -5.60
CA ASN A 189 15.72 12.31 -6.98
C ASN A 189 14.83 11.08 -7.12
N THR A 190 15.15 9.95 -6.47
CA THR A 190 14.26 8.78 -6.51
C THR A 190 12.92 9.06 -5.81
N VAL A 191 12.90 9.83 -4.71
CA VAL A 191 11.64 10.25 -4.06
C VAL A 191 10.81 11.18 -4.95
N ARG A 192 11.45 12.06 -5.74
CA ARG A 192 10.76 12.88 -6.75
C ARG A 192 10.14 12.01 -7.85
N ASN A 193 10.89 11.04 -8.38
CA ASN A 193 10.37 10.08 -9.35
C ASN A 193 9.18 9.30 -8.78
N LEU A 194 9.20 8.97 -7.48
CA LEU A 194 8.08 8.32 -6.80
C LEU A 194 6.85 9.24 -6.72
N SER A 195 7.07 10.53 -6.47
CA SER A 195 6.00 11.54 -6.53
C SER A 195 5.40 11.63 -7.94
N ASP A 196 6.23 11.62 -8.99
CA ASP A 196 5.75 11.67 -10.37
C ASP A 196 4.95 10.42 -10.74
N PHE A 197 5.43 9.24 -10.32
CA PHE A 197 4.68 7.99 -10.45
C PHE A 197 3.32 8.06 -9.75
N TYR A 198 3.27 8.50 -8.50
CA TYR A 198 2.01 8.63 -7.78
C TYR A 198 1.08 9.67 -8.38
N ALA A 199 1.60 10.80 -8.87
CA ALA A 199 0.79 11.78 -9.57
C ALA A 199 0.09 11.16 -10.80
N VAL A 200 0.79 10.33 -11.58
CA VAL A 200 0.17 9.64 -12.72
C VAL A 200 -0.76 8.52 -12.27
N ALA A 201 -0.27 7.58 -11.46
CA ALA A 201 -0.99 6.36 -11.09
C ALA A 201 -2.24 6.62 -10.23
N SER A 202 -2.23 7.69 -9.43
CA SER A 202 -3.37 8.11 -8.60
C SER A 202 -4.25 9.17 -9.26
N ARG A 203 -3.92 9.59 -10.49
CA ARG A 203 -4.61 10.68 -11.22
C ARG A 203 -4.61 12.00 -10.44
N ASN A 204 -3.43 12.38 -9.97
CA ASN A 204 -3.12 13.58 -9.19
C ASN A 204 -3.72 13.63 -7.79
N GLN A 205 -4.27 12.53 -7.27
CA GLN A 205 -4.76 12.48 -5.89
C GLN A 205 -3.62 12.48 -4.86
N VAL A 206 -2.47 11.92 -5.22
CA VAL A 206 -1.30 11.78 -4.34
C VAL A 206 -0.12 12.57 -4.88
N SER A 207 0.54 13.31 -4.00
CA SER A 207 1.84 13.93 -4.26
C SER A 207 2.72 13.81 -3.02
N LEU A 208 4.05 13.82 -3.21
CA LEU A 208 4.99 13.74 -2.09
C LEU A 208 5.70 15.09 -1.88
N GLU A 209 5.72 15.55 -0.64
CA GLU A 209 6.42 16.77 -0.24
C GLU A 209 7.60 16.44 0.66
N ILE A 210 8.82 16.71 0.19
CA ILE A 210 10.02 16.53 1.01
C ILE A 210 10.13 17.69 1.99
N ILE A 211 9.76 17.44 3.25
CA ILE A 211 9.80 18.45 4.32
C ILE A 211 11.17 18.53 5.01
N GLY A 212 12.03 17.54 4.79
CA GLY A 212 13.35 17.50 5.42
C GLY A 212 14.22 16.36 4.90
N SER A 213 15.53 16.56 5.00
CA SER A 213 16.50 15.51 4.68
C SER A 213 17.76 15.67 5.52
N GLN A 214 18.32 14.55 5.98
CA GLN A 214 19.46 14.55 6.89
C GLN A 214 20.34 13.32 6.71
N THR A 215 21.60 13.42 7.14
CA THR A 215 22.47 12.25 7.32
C THR A 215 22.52 11.90 8.80
N VAL A 216 22.29 10.63 9.13
CA VAL A 216 22.37 10.13 10.49
C VAL A 216 23.49 9.10 10.56
N GLN A 217 24.43 9.34 11.48
CA GLN A 217 25.50 8.37 11.73
C GLN A 217 25.02 7.27 12.66
N VAL A 218 25.18 6.02 12.26
CA VAL A 218 24.93 4.82 13.06
C VAL A 218 26.26 4.14 13.39
N THR A 219 26.31 3.38 14.48
CA THR A 219 27.55 2.78 14.98
C THR A 219 27.57 1.26 14.91
N SER A 220 26.41 0.64 14.64
CA SER A 220 26.30 -0.81 14.56
C SER A 220 26.16 -1.28 13.12
N ALA A 221 26.82 -2.39 12.79
CA ALA A 221 26.60 -3.13 11.55
C ALA A 221 25.42 -4.12 11.65
N ASN A 222 24.86 -4.33 12.85
CA ASN A 222 23.64 -5.12 13.03
C ASN A 222 22.44 -4.33 12.51
N CYS A 223 21.68 -4.92 11.58
CA CYS A 223 20.56 -4.27 10.89
C CYS A 223 19.56 -3.63 11.85
N THR A 224 19.03 -4.40 12.81
CA THR A 224 18.02 -3.95 13.78
C THR A 224 18.53 -2.80 14.65
N THR A 225 19.75 -2.94 15.17
CA THR A 225 20.38 -1.89 15.99
C THR A 225 20.59 -0.61 15.18
N ALA A 226 21.08 -0.72 13.95
CA ALA A 226 21.29 0.42 13.05
C ALA A 226 19.97 1.14 12.72
N LYS A 227 18.92 0.38 12.37
CA LYS A 227 17.57 0.92 12.11
C LYS A 227 17.01 1.66 13.33
N ASN A 228 17.14 1.09 14.53
CA ASN A 228 16.65 1.70 15.77
C ASN A 228 17.42 2.99 16.10
N GLN A 229 18.75 2.98 15.99
CA GLN A 229 19.56 4.19 16.14
C GLN A 229 19.16 5.27 15.14
N ALA A 230 18.92 4.89 13.88
CA ALA A 230 18.50 5.84 12.85
C ALA A 230 17.14 6.45 13.16
N ARG A 231 16.15 5.65 13.59
CA ARG A 231 14.82 6.13 13.99
C ARG A 231 14.90 7.13 15.16
N GLN A 232 15.65 6.78 16.20
CA GLN A 232 15.84 7.62 17.40
C GLN A 232 16.56 8.94 17.09
N LYS A 233 17.49 8.96 16.13
CA LYS A 233 18.19 10.19 15.75
C LYS A 233 17.41 11.00 14.72
N ALA A 234 16.54 10.36 13.94
CA ALA A 234 15.82 11.02 12.88
C ALA A 234 14.65 11.86 13.39
N ASN A 235 13.98 11.44 14.47
CA ASN A 235 12.87 12.13 15.13
C ASN A 235 11.86 12.70 14.13
N SER A 236 11.32 11.84 13.26
CA SER A 236 10.44 12.27 12.17
C SER A 236 8.99 12.39 12.63
N ASN A 237 8.32 13.44 12.19
CA ASN A 237 6.87 13.64 12.25
C ASN A 237 6.20 13.54 10.86
N ALA A 238 6.95 13.16 9.83
CA ALA A 238 6.45 13.05 8.47
C ALA A 238 5.46 11.88 8.30
N PHE A 239 4.56 11.97 7.33
CA PHE A 239 3.71 10.84 6.95
C PHE A 239 4.55 9.63 6.52
N LEU A 240 5.65 9.84 5.81
CA LEU A 240 6.57 8.80 5.37
C LEU A 240 8.01 9.18 5.74
N THR A 241 8.76 8.25 6.33
CA THR A 241 10.20 8.42 6.52
C THR A 241 10.99 7.40 5.70
N VAL A 242 11.83 7.90 4.79
CA VAL A 242 12.65 7.09 3.89
C VAL A 242 14.06 6.98 4.45
N TYR A 243 14.40 5.82 4.99
CA TYR A 243 15.73 5.49 5.46
C TYR A 243 16.49 4.74 4.35
N VAL A 244 17.64 5.26 3.94
CA VAL A 244 18.51 4.57 2.97
C VAL A 244 19.74 4.05 3.69
N LEU A 245 19.91 2.73 3.63
CA LEU A 245 20.84 1.94 4.42
C LEU A 245 22.27 1.97 3.83
N PRO A 246 23.33 1.90 4.67
CA PRO A 246 24.67 1.64 4.18
C PRO A 246 24.79 0.23 3.59
N GLY A 247 25.61 0.10 2.55
CA GLY A 247 25.80 -1.16 1.83
C GLY A 247 26.23 -2.31 2.74
N GLY A 248 25.48 -3.41 2.68
CA GLY A 248 25.77 -4.64 3.43
C GLY A 248 25.40 -4.62 4.92
N VAL A 249 24.62 -3.64 5.38
CA VAL A 249 24.06 -3.61 6.75
C VAL A 249 22.79 -4.47 6.86
N CYS A 250 21.92 -4.43 5.86
CA CYS A 250 20.73 -5.30 5.77
C CYS A 250 20.70 -5.98 4.39
N SER A 251 20.16 -7.20 4.34
CA SER A 251 20.07 -8.02 3.12
C SER A 251 18.92 -7.61 2.18
N THR A 252 17.88 -7.02 2.73
CA THR A 252 16.63 -6.67 2.04
C THR A 252 16.14 -5.27 2.41
N SER A 253 15.35 -4.68 1.50
CA SER A 253 14.52 -3.53 1.81
C SER A 253 13.27 -4.01 2.58
N ASN A 254 12.65 -3.14 3.37
CA ASN A 254 11.38 -3.42 4.04
C ASN A 254 10.64 -2.14 4.44
N ALA A 255 9.37 -2.26 4.77
CA ALA A 255 8.52 -1.20 5.28
C ALA A 255 7.82 -1.58 6.58
N GLY A 256 7.42 -0.57 7.35
CA GLY A 256 6.60 -0.73 8.55
C GLY A 256 6.42 0.59 9.28
N SER A 257 5.24 0.80 9.89
CA SER A 257 4.91 2.01 10.68
C SER A 257 5.36 3.31 10.01
N ARG A 258 4.86 3.57 8.79
CA ARG A 258 5.14 4.81 8.03
C ARG A 258 6.64 5.06 7.74
N SER A 259 7.46 4.01 7.85
CA SER A 259 8.89 4.05 7.56
C SER A 259 9.23 3.02 6.49
N VAL A 260 10.16 3.37 5.61
CA VAL A 260 10.75 2.43 4.65
C VAL A 260 12.26 2.41 4.82
N PHE A 261 12.85 1.22 4.81
CA PHE A 261 14.28 0.99 4.85
C PHE A 261 14.74 0.40 3.52
N LEU A 262 15.60 1.12 2.81
CA LEU A 262 15.95 0.83 1.44
C LEU A 262 17.44 0.57 1.33
N LYS A 263 17.82 -0.56 0.73
CA LYS A 263 19.24 -0.93 0.54
C LYS A 263 19.95 -0.16 -0.58
N GLY A 264 19.23 0.65 -1.35
CA GLY A 264 19.76 1.36 -2.51
C GLY A 264 18.76 2.37 -3.08
N THR A 265 18.97 2.78 -4.33
CA THR A 265 18.17 3.79 -5.05
C THR A 265 17.30 3.22 -6.18
N LEU A 266 17.15 1.90 -6.24
CA LEU A 266 16.33 1.24 -7.27
C LEU A 266 14.88 1.69 -7.11
N PHE A 267 14.30 2.29 -8.15
CA PHE A 267 12.93 2.82 -8.12
C PHE A 267 11.89 1.79 -7.66
N ARG A 268 12.00 0.53 -8.12
CA ARG A 268 11.11 -0.57 -7.72
C ARG A 268 11.07 -0.76 -6.21
N ASP A 269 12.22 -0.70 -5.51
CA ASP A 269 12.26 -0.83 -4.06
C ASP A 269 11.44 0.28 -3.39
N TYR A 270 11.54 1.52 -3.87
CA TYR A 270 10.78 2.65 -3.33
C TYR A 270 9.28 2.46 -3.52
N ALA A 271 8.86 2.14 -4.75
CA ALA A 271 7.45 1.90 -5.05
C ALA A 271 6.88 0.72 -4.24
N HIS A 272 7.63 -0.37 -4.14
CA HIS A 272 7.26 -1.57 -3.38
C HIS A 272 7.09 -1.27 -1.88
N GLU A 273 8.13 -0.74 -1.24
CA GLU A 273 8.11 -0.49 0.21
C GLU A 273 7.11 0.62 0.59
N VAL A 274 6.92 1.63 -0.24
CA VAL A 274 5.90 2.65 0.05
C VAL A 274 4.49 2.10 -0.24
N GLY A 275 4.33 1.19 -1.20
CA GLY A 275 3.09 0.44 -1.39
C GLY A 275 2.64 -0.32 -0.14
N HIS A 276 3.59 -0.91 0.58
CA HIS A 276 3.36 -1.51 1.90
C HIS A 276 2.85 -0.48 2.94
N VAL A 277 3.45 0.72 3.01
CA VAL A 277 2.96 1.80 3.88
C VAL A 277 1.52 2.20 3.55
N LEU A 278 1.14 2.18 2.27
CA LEU A 278 -0.22 2.47 1.81
C LEU A 278 -1.21 1.33 2.08
N GLY A 279 -0.73 0.13 2.43
CA GLY A 279 -1.54 -1.03 2.79
C GLY A 279 -1.66 -2.10 1.71
N LEU A 280 -0.72 -2.14 0.77
CA LEU A 280 -0.62 -3.21 -0.22
C LEU A 280 0.23 -4.36 0.32
N ALA A 281 -0.20 -5.60 0.09
CA ALA A 281 0.62 -6.79 0.30
C ALA A 281 1.14 -7.32 -1.05
N HIS A 282 1.94 -8.39 -1.03
CA HIS A 282 2.62 -8.86 -2.23
C HIS A 282 1.67 -9.31 -3.36
N GLY A 283 2.20 -9.23 -4.60
CA GLY A 283 1.59 -9.81 -5.79
C GLY A 283 2.15 -11.21 -6.08
N ASN A 284 1.32 -12.23 -5.92
CA ASN A 284 1.69 -13.63 -6.05
C ASN A 284 1.19 -14.24 -7.36
N VAL A 285 1.79 -15.35 -7.79
CA VAL A 285 1.31 -16.13 -8.95
C VAL A 285 0.98 -17.54 -8.51
N ARG A 286 -0.18 -18.05 -8.91
CA ARG A 286 -0.51 -19.47 -8.78
C ARG A 286 -0.08 -20.20 -10.05
N ASP A 287 0.78 -21.19 -9.92
CA ASP A 287 1.12 -22.10 -11.01
C ASP A 287 -0.13 -22.94 -11.34
N PRO A 288 -0.69 -22.83 -12.56
CA PRO A 288 -1.90 -23.55 -12.92
C PRO A 288 -1.67 -25.07 -13.04
N SER A 289 -0.44 -25.52 -13.31
CA SER A 289 -0.11 -26.93 -13.50
C SER A 289 0.15 -27.68 -12.19
N THR A 290 0.77 -27.00 -11.23
CA THR A 290 1.12 -27.61 -9.92
C THR A 290 0.23 -27.14 -8.78
N GLY A 291 -0.55 -26.07 -8.99
CA GLY A 291 -1.34 -25.41 -7.96
C GLY A 291 -0.52 -24.63 -6.92
N LYS A 292 0.82 -24.65 -7.02
CA LYS A 292 1.74 -23.99 -6.08
C LYS A 292 1.68 -22.48 -6.20
N VAL A 293 1.86 -21.80 -5.07
CA VAL A 293 1.94 -20.34 -5.01
C VAL A 293 3.40 -19.92 -5.07
N ASN A 294 3.75 -19.15 -6.09
CA ASN A 294 5.02 -18.46 -6.21
C ASN A 294 4.87 -17.07 -5.62
N SER A 295 5.44 -16.87 -4.42
CA SER A 295 5.33 -15.60 -3.71
C SER A 295 6.04 -14.48 -4.47
N SER A 296 5.43 -13.30 -4.48
CA SER A 296 5.97 -12.06 -5.07
C SER A 296 6.36 -12.19 -6.56
N ALA A 297 5.77 -13.15 -7.26
CA ALA A 297 6.10 -13.48 -8.64
C ALA A 297 5.22 -12.77 -9.68
N ASP A 298 4.29 -11.91 -9.26
CA ASP A 298 3.45 -11.15 -10.19
C ASP A 298 4.28 -10.01 -10.82
N ALA A 299 4.62 -10.18 -12.10
CA ALA A 299 5.39 -9.22 -12.86
C ALA A 299 4.60 -7.97 -13.30
N SER A 300 3.29 -7.93 -13.04
CA SER A 300 2.43 -6.80 -13.41
C SER A 300 2.36 -5.70 -12.34
N THR A 301 2.88 -5.96 -11.13
CA THR A 301 2.79 -5.04 -9.99
C THR A 301 4.14 -4.75 -9.35
N TYR A 302 4.35 -3.52 -8.87
CA TYR A 302 5.49 -3.18 -8.02
C TYR A 302 5.51 -3.96 -6.71
N MET A 303 4.39 -4.57 -6.30
CA MET A 303 4.33 -5.47 -5.14
C MET A 303 4.88 -6.88 -5.41
N GLY A 304 5.47 -7.11 -6.59
CA GLY A 304 6.27 -8.28 -6.89
C GLY A 304 7.77 -8.00 -6.79
N THR A 305 8.58 -9.02 -7.12
CA THR A 305 10.06 -8.93 -7.14
C THR A 305 10.61 -8.35 -8.45
N PHE A 306 9.81 -8.39 -9.51
CA PHE A 306 10.20 -7.92 -10.83
C PHE A 306 10.12 -6.39 -10.95
N ALA A 307 10.84 -5.82 -11.91
CA ALA A 307 10.49 -4.49 -12.39
C ALA A 307 9.05 -4.55 -12.93
N SER A 308 8.27 -3.50 -12.71
CA SER A 308 6.86 -3.42 -13.09
C SER A 308 6.56 -2.01 -13.56
N ASP A 309 5.46 -1.83 -14.30
CA ASP A 309 5.08 -0.50 -14.79
C ASP A 309 4.18 0.25 -13.80
N ASN A 310 3.45 -0.48 -12.94
CA ASN A 310 2.45 0.07 -12.02
C ASN A 310 2.14 -0.91 -10.87
N TYR A 311 1.13 -0.60 -10.04
CA TYR A 311 0.38 -1.61 -9.26
C TYR A 311 -0.69 -2.29 -10.12
N ASN A 312 -1.10 -3.51 -9.76
CA ASN A 312 -2.15 -4.21 -10.49
C ASN A 312 -3.55 -3.68 -10.12
N LEU A 313 -4.58 -4.04 -10.91
CA LEU A 313 -5.91 -3.43 -10.80
C LEU A 313 -6.57 -3.56 -9.42
N PRO A 314 -6.56 -4.72 -8.73
CA PRO A 314 -7.10 -4.82 -7.37
C PRO A 314 -6.43 -3.84 -6.39
N GLN A 315 -5.12 -3.64 -6.51
CA GLN A 315 -4.34 -2.74 -5.66
C GLN A 315 -4.67 -1.27 -5.96
N LEU A 316 -4.79 -0.90 -7.24
CA LEU A 316 -5.24 0.45 -7.65
C LEU A 316 -6.66 0.74 -7.14
N HIS A 317 -7.57 -0.23 -7.26
CA HIS A 317 -8.93 -0.14 -6.72
C HIS A 317 -8.91 0.10 -5.22
N TRP A 318 -8.18 -0.72 -4.46
CA TRP A 318 -8.05 -0.59 -3.00
C TRP A 318 -7.54 0.79 -2.55
N LEU A 319 -6.57 1.35 -3.27
CA LEU A 319 -6.03 2.69 -3.00
C LEU A 319 -7.00 3.82 -3.35
N GLY A 320 -8.14 3.52 -3.98
CA GLY A 320 -9.07 4.54 -4.49
C GLY A 320 -8.50 5.30 -5.69
N TRP A 321 -7.65 4.65 -6.48
CA TRP A 321 -7.00 5.25 -7.67
C TRP A 321 -7.73 4.91 -8.97
N THR A 322 -8.86 4.21 -8.88
CA THR A 322 -9.80 3.99 -9.97
C THR A 322 -11.01 4.90 -9.83
N LYS A 323 -11.68 5.20 -10.94
CA LYS A 323 -13.02 5.81 -10.96
C LYS A 323 -14.09 4.73 -10.91
N LYS A 324 -15.33 5.15 -10.71
CA LYS A 324 -16.48 4.25 -10.63
C LYS A 324 -16.67 3.46 -11.92
N GLU A 325 -16.56 4.15 -13.05
CA GLU A 325 -16.69 3.62 -14.41
C GLU A 325 -15.50 2.77 -14.87
N ASP A 326 -14.38 2.77 -14.13
CA ASP A 326 -13.23 1.93 -14.47
C ASP A 326 -13.48 0.45 -14.17
N LEU A 327 -14.50 0.12 -13.37
CA LEU A 327 -14.77 -1.24 -12.93
C LEU A 327 -16.24 -1.59 -13.12
N VAL A 328 -16.50 -2.78 -13.65
CA VAL A 328 -17.86 -3.32 -13.77
C VAL A 328 -18.00 -4.62 -12.99
N ARG A 329 -19.00 -4.70 -12.11
CA ARG A 329 -19.37 -5.94 -11.43
C ARG A 329 -20.19 -6.81 -12.36
N ILE A 330 -19.71 -8.03 -12.62
CA ILE A 330 -20.33 -8.95 -13.59
C ILE A 330 -21.26 -9.98 -12.95
N ASN A 331 -21.38 -10.02 -11.62
CA ASN A 331 -22.29 -10.93 -10.91
C ASN A 331 -23.72 -10.92 -11.48
N PRO A 332 -24.40 -9.77 -11.67
CA PRO A 332 -25.79 -9.76 -12.12
C PRO A 332 -26.00 -10.46 -13.47
N GLU A 333 -25.08 -10.23 -14.42
CA GLU A 333 -25.13 -10.85 -15.75
C GLU A 333 -24.85 -12.34 -15.68
N LEU A 334 -23.84 -12.76 -14.92
CA LEU A 334 -23.53 -14.18 -14.75
C LEU A 334 -24.65 -14.94 -14.03
N ASP A 335 -25.30 -14.31 -13.04
CA ASP A 335 -26.40 -14.94 -12.29
C ASP A 335 -27.67 -15.06 -13.14
N SER A 336 -27.91 -14.11 -14.07
CA SER A 336 -29.10 -14.11 -14.92
C SER A 336 -28.95 -14.94 -16.20
N ASN A 337 -27.79 -14.82 -16.86
CA ASN A 337 -27.55 -15.32 -18.23
C ASN A 337 -26.49 -16.43 -18.30
N GLY A 338 -25.81 -16.75 -17.19
CA GLY A 338 -24.71 -17.71 -17.15
C GLY A 338 -23.42 -17.24 -17.83
N SER A 339 -23.46 -16.12 -18.56
CA SER A 339 -22.33 -15.55 -19.29
C SER A 339 -22.49 -14.04 -19.47
N THR A 340 -21.39 -13.36 -19.79
CA THR A 340 -21.34 -11.94 -20.15
C THR A 340 -20.23 -11.68 -21.16
N VAL A 341 -20.33 -10.56 -21.88
CA VAL A 341 -19.27 -10.07 -22.77
C VAL A 341 -18.87 -8.67 -22.33
N VAL A 342 -17.56 -8.46 -22.14
CA VAL A 342 -17.00 -7.19 -21.67
C VAL A 342 -15.81 -6.78 -22.53
N THR A 343 -15.73 -5.51 -22.88
CA THR A 343 -14.56 -4.91 -23.54
C THR A 343 -13.77 -4.11 -22.52
N LEU A 344 -12.51 -4.48 -22.32
CA LEU A 344 -11.61 -3.87 -21.34
C LEU A 344 -10.52 -3.08 -22.04
N ARG A 345 -10.24 -1.87 -21.56
CA ARG A 345 -9.04 -1.11 -21.96
C ARG A 345 -7.86 -1.47 -21.06
N PRO A 346 -6.61 -1.36 -21.53
CA PRO A 346 -5.44 -1.60 -20.69
C PRO A 346 -5.32 -0.64 -19.49
N VAL A 347 -4.83 -1.16 -18.36
CA VAL A 347 -4.51 -0.39 -17.15
C VAL A 347 -3.34 0.54 -17.39
N GLY A 348 -2.21 0.01 -17.90
CA GLY A 348 -1.01 0.79 -18.17
C GLY A 348 -0.52 1.55 -16.93
N SER A 349 -0.21 2.83 -17.09
CA SER A 349 0.16 3.72 -15.98
C SER A 349 -1.03 4.21 -15.15
N ASN A 350 -2.25 3.75 -15.43
CA ASN A 350 -3.51 4.24 -14.84
C ASN A 350 -3.75 5.75 -15.03
N ALA A 351 -3.11 6.35 -16.03
CA ALA A 351 -3.36 7.73 -16.42
C ALA A 351 -4.83 7.94 -16.83
N GLU A 352 -5.29 9.18 -16.72
CA GLU A 352 -6.60 9.60 -17.24
C GLU A 352 -6.74 9.20 -18.70
N SER A 353 -7.93 8.71 -19.06
CA SER A 353 -8.23 8.21 -20.40
C SER A 353 -9.59 8.72 -20.86
N THR A 354 -9.70 8.99 -22.16
CA THR A 354 -10.97 9.35 -22.81
C THR A 354 -11.76 8.12 -23.26
N SER A 355 -11.22 6.91 -23.12
CA SER A 355 -11.90 5.67 -23.47
C SER A 355 -13.09 5.43 -22.54
N SER A 356 -14.23 5.04 -23.10
CA SER A 356 -15.44 4.66 -22.34
C SER A 356 -15.39 3.23 -21.80
N HIS A 357 -14.43 2.40 -22.23
CA HIS A 357 -14.28 1.04 -21.73
C HIS A 357 -13.70 1.00 -20.30
N PRO A 358 -14.19 0.09 -19.43
CA PRO A 358 -13.63 -0.10 -18.09
C PRO A 358 -12.21 -0.69 -18.14
N LEU A 359 -11.46 -0.49 -17.07
CA LEU A 359 -10.16 -1.13 -16.81
C LEU A 359 -10.29 -2.62 -16.49
N GLY A 360 -11.39 -3.03 -15.87
CA GLY A 360 -11.59 -4.42 -15.50
C GLY A 360 -13.02 -4.82 -15.19
N ALA A 361 -13.24 -6.13 -15.30
CA ALA A 361 -14.44 -6.80 -14.84
C ALA A 361 -14.18 -7.45 -13.48
N VAL A 362 -15.14 -7.36 -12.57
CA VAL A 362 -15.02 -7.86 -11.21
C VAL A 362 -16.15 -8.82 -10.89
N TRP A 363 -15.78 -10.01 -10.44
CA TRP A 363 -16.71 -11.01 -9.94
C TRP A 363 -16.50 -11.21 -8.44
N ASP A 364 -17.49 -10.83 -7.64
CA ASP A 364 -17.57 -11.19 -6.23
C ASP A 364 -17.83 -12.70 -6.14
N ILE A 365 -16.87 -13.47 -5.63
CA ILE A 365 -16.98 -14.93 -5.59
C ILE A 365 -18.06 -15.31 -4.56
N PRO A 366 -19.18 -15.96 -4.97
CA PRO A 366 -20.30 -16.26 -4.08
C PRO A 366 -19.87 -17.08 -2.86
N GLY A 367 -20.41 -16.75 -1.69
CA GLY A 367 -20.13 -17.46 -0.44
C GLY A 367 -18.72 -17.24 0.14
N THR A 368 -17.94 -16.31 -0.42
CA THR A 368 -16.57 -16.02 0.06
C THR A 368 -16.34 -14.52 0.27
N ASP A 369 -15.24 -14.20 0.95
CA ASP A 369 -14.70 -12.86 1.09
C ASP A 369 -13.77 -12.45 -0.06
N GLN A 370 -13.73 -13.21 -1.17
CA GLN A 370 -12.82 -13.01 -2.29
C GLN A 370 -13.51 -12.40 -3.51
N ARG A 371 -12.70 -11.80 -4.38
CA ARG A 371 -13.07 -11.25 -5.68
C ARG A 371 -12.11 -11.74 -6.75
N LEU A 372 -12.61 -11.91 -7.96
CA LEU A 372 -11.79 -12.07 -9.16
C LEU A 372 -11.84 -10.77 -9.97
N PHE A 373 -10.69 -10.18 -10.24
CA PHE A 373 -10.51 -9.04 -11.13
C PHE A 373 -9.92 -9.52 -12.45
N ILE A 374 -10.57 -9.24 -13.57
CA ILE A 374 -10.08 -9.57 -14.91
C ILE A 374 -9.67 -8.26 -15.57
N ALA A 375 -8.41 -8.16 -15.99
CA ALA A 375 -7.84 -6.91 -16.51
C ALA A 375 -6.78 -7.16 -17.59
N VAL A 376 -6.47 -6.11 -18.34
CA VAL A 376 -5.36 -6.06 -19.28
C VAL A 376 -4.27 -5.16 -18.68
N PRO A 377 -3.15 -5.68 -18.13
CA PRO A 377 -2.26 -4.87 -17.32
C PRO A 377 -1.58 -3.74 -18.08
N LYS A 378 -1.25 -3.93 -19.35
CA LYS A 378 -0.58 -2.91 -20.15
C LYS A 378 -0.87 -3.01 -21.65
N PRO A 379 -0.78 -1.88 -22.38
CA PRO A 379 -1.16 -1.82 -23.78
C PRO A 379 -0.10 -2.38 -24.72
N ARG A 380 1.18 -2.45 -24.33
CA ARG A 380 2.29 -2.84 -25.22
C ARG A 380 3.43 -3.51 -24.48
N LEU A 381 4.21 -4.32 -25.19
CA LEU A 381 5.49 -4.81 -24.71
C LEU A 381 6.46 -3.62 -24.52
N ASN A 382 7.22 -3.66 -23.44
CA ASN A 382 8.28 -2.70 -23.11
C ASN A 382 9.44 -3.42 -22.43
N GLY A 383 10.52 -2.70 -22.15
CA GLY A 383 11.71 -3.25 -21.50
C GLY A 383 11.57 -3.58 -20.01
N THR A 384 10.38 -3.41 -19.41
CA THR A 384 10.21 -3.48 -17.95
C THR A 384 10.04 -4.91 -17.43
N ASN A 385 9.06 -5.66 -17.94
CA ASN A 385 8.59 -6.89 -17.27
C ASN A 385 8.19 -8.04 -18.20
N GLN A 386 8.56 -7.98 -19.49
CA GLN A 386 8.30 -9.03 -20.49
C GLN A 386 6.84 -9.50 -20.60
N ILE A 387 5.89 -8.71 -20.09
CA ILE A 387 4.47 -8.91 -20.36
C ILE A 387 4.22 -8.38 -21.78
N GLU A 388 3.50 -9.14 -22.62
CA GLU A 388 3.11 -8.67 -23.94
C GLU A 388 1.98 -7.63 -23.83
N GLY A 389 1.82 -6.79 -24.85
CA GLY A 389 0.65 -5.91 -24.91
C GLY A 389 -0.64 -6.74 -25.00
N GLY A 390 -1.71 -6.27 -24.38
CA GLY A 390 -3.01 -6.94 -24.50
C GLY A 390 -3.13 -8.26 -23.72
N THR A 391 -2.08 -8.73 -23.05
CA THR A 391 -2.18 -9.93 -22.19
C THR A 391 -3.27 -9.72 -21.13
N VAL A 392 -4.15 -10.69 -20.97
CA VAL A 392 -5.24 -10.70 -19.99
C VAL A 392 -4.79 -11.45 -18.75
N PHE A 393 -5.04 -10.85 -17.59
CA PHE A 393 -4.75 -11.42 -16.28
C PHE A 393 -6.04 -11.53 -15.48
N ALA A 394 -6.20 -12.63 -14.76
CA ALA A 394 -7.25 -12.80 -13.76
C ALA A 394 -6.60 -12.84 -12.37
N TYR A 395 -6.90 -11.88 -11.52
CA TYR A 395 -6.37 -11.74 -10.16
C TYR A 395 -7.44 -12.11 -9.14
N ARG A 396 -7.09 -12.97 -8.19
CA ARG A 396 -7.88 -13.14 -6.97
C ARG A 396 -7.36 -12.21 -5.88
N ALA A 397 -8.25 -11.51 -5.21
CA ALA A 397 -7.96 -10.59 -4.11
C ALA A 397 -9.10 -10.58 -3.09
N PRO A 398 -8.85 -10.25 -1.81
CA PRO A 398 -9.92 -10.12 -0.81
C PRO A 398 -10.83 -8.93 -1.14
N LYS A 399 -12.12 -9.04 -0.77
CA LYS A 399 -13.07 -7.91 -0.71
C LYS A 399 -12.58 -6.84 0.27
N CYS A 400 -11.97 -7.32 1.35
CA CYS A 400 -11.39 -6.53 2.42
C CYS A 400 -12.38 -5.63 3.19
N GLU A 401 -13.51 -6.20 3.61
CA GLU A 401 -14.51 -5.50 4.42
C GLU A 401 -13.95 -5.26 5.83
N GLY A 402 -13.67 -3.99 6.17
CA GLY A 402 -13.15 -3.62 7.49
C GLY A 402 -11.66 -3.92 7.73
N CYS A 403 -10.92 -4.28 6.68
CA CYS A 403 -9.49 -4.53 6.77
C CYS A 403 -8.69 -3.30 7.24
N THR A 404 -7.59 -3.58 7.96
CA THR A 404 -6.58 -2.58 8.33
C THR A 404 -5.18 -3.09 7.95
N GLY A 405 -4.18 -2.20 7.96
CA GLY A 405 -2.79 -2.59 7.66
C GLY A 405 -2.52 -2.91 6.19
N MET A 406 -1.70 -3.92 5.95
CA MET A 406 -1.33 -4.44 4.62
C MET A 406 -2.27 -5.56 4.19
N ALA A 407 -3.43 -5.16 3.72
CA ALA A 407 -4.54 -6.09 3.55
C ALA A 407 -4.82 -6.45 2.09
N MET A 408 -4.30 -5.67 1.13
CA MET A 408 -4.54 -5.90 -0.29
C MET A 408 -3.43 -6.72 -0.95
N GLY A 409 -3.44 -8.02 -0.66
CA GLY A 409 -2.64 -9.02 -1.39
C GLY A 409 -3.34 -9.49 -2.65
N THR A 410 -2.58 -9.90 -3.66
CA THR A 410 -3.14 -10.36 -4.94
C THR A 410 -2.53 -11.66 -5.39
N MET A 411 -3.31 -12.47 -6.11
CA MET A 411 -2.88 -13.73 -6.68
C MET A 411 -3.30 -13.82 -8.14
N GLN A 412 -2.35 -13.81 -9.06
CA GLN A 412 -2.61 -14.08 -10.47
C GLN A 412 -3.01 -15.55 -10.64
N MET A 413 -4.27 -15.78 -11.04
CA MET A 413 -4.88 -17.09 -11.24
C MET A 413 -4.75 -17.58 -12.69
N ALA A 414 -4.78 -16.66 -13.65
CA ALA A 414 -4.62 -16.96 -15.07
C ALA A 414 -3.90 -15.80 -15.79
N ARG A 415 -3.16 -16.14 -16.84
CA ARG A 415 -2.49 -15.21 -17.76
C ARG A 415 -2.53 -15.78 -19.17
N PHE A 416 -3.02 -15.00 -20.13
CA PHE A 416 -3.04 -15.41 -21.54
C PHE A 416 -3.02 -14.20 -22.47
N ASN A 417 -2.44 -14.37 -23.65
CA ASN A 417 -2.32 -13.29 -24.63
C ASN A 417 -3.65 -12.98 -25.32
N ALA A 418 -3.87 -11.72 -25.70
CA ALA A 418 -5.03 -11.33 -26.52
C ALA A 418 -5.13 -12.11 -27.84
N SER A 419 -4.00 -12.59 -28.38
CA SER A 419 -3.98 -13.43 -29.57
C SER A 419 -4.51 -14.85 -29.32
N SER A 420 -4.50 -15.37 -28.09
CA SER A 420 -5.04 -16.69 -27.75
C SER A 420 -6.56 -16.71 -27.88
N ALA A 421 -7.08 -17.62 -28.72
CA ALA A 421 -8.53 -17.90 -28.81
C ALA A 421 -9.00 -18.96 -27.80
N ASN A 422 -8.07 -19.61 -27.09
CA ASN A 422 -8.41 -20.64 -26.12
C ASN A 422 -9.13 -20.03 -24.91
N GLU A 423 -9.98 -20.84 -24.30
CA GLU A 423 -10.64 -20.54 -23.05
C GLU A 423 -9.71 -20.86 -21.87
N HIS A 424 -9.74 -20.03 -20.83
CA HIS A 424 -8.88 -20.13 -19.66
C HIS A 424 -9.72 -20.11 -18.39
N GLU A 425 -9.48 -21.07 -17.48
CA GLU A 425 -10.18 -21.14 -16.21
C GLU A 425 -9.48 -20.28 -15.13
N ALA A 426 -10.25 -19.49 -14.39
CA ALA A 426 -9.79 -18.78 -13.22
C ALA A 426 -10.86 -18.77 -12.13
N SER A 427 -10.60 -19.48 -11.02
CA SER A 427 -11.50 -19.56 -9.86
C SER A 427 -12.93 -20.02 -10.21
N GLY A 428 -13.07 -20.96 -11.15
CA GLY A 428 -14.38 -21.46 -11.60
C GLY A 428 -15.11 -20.56 -12.61
N LEU A 429 -14.47 -19.50 -13.11
CA LEU A 429 -14.92 -18.82 -14.33
C LEU A 429 -14.10 -19.26 -15.52
N PHE A 430 -14.74 -19.36 -16.67
CA PHE A 430 -14.10 -19.57 -17.96
C PHE A 430 -14.05 -18.25 -18.72
N ILE A 431 -12.85 -17.87 -19.16
CA ILE A 431 -12.56 -16.57 -19.79
C ILE A 431 -11.97 -16.85 -21.18
N GLN A 432 -12.62 -16.31 -22.21
CA GLN A 432 -12.18 -16.46 -23.59
C GLN A 432 -12.11 -15.09 -24.26
N ARG A 433 -11.05 -14.84 -25.03
CA ARG A 433 -10.99 -13.64 -25.88
C ARG A 433 -11.92 -13.80 -27.08
N VAL A 434 -12.80 -12.81 -27.28
CA VAL A 434 -13.68 -12.69 -28.45
C VAL A 434 -12.97 -11.91 -29.57
N SER A 435 -12.57 -10.67 -29.29
CA SER A 435 -11.88 -9.77 -30.22
C SER A 435 -10.91 -8.85 -29.45
N TYR A 436 -10.10 -8.06 -30.18
CA TYR A 436 -9.29 -6.98 -29.61
C TYR A 436 -9.11 -5.89 -30.66
N GLU A 437 -8.75 -4.69 -30.20
CA GLU A 437 -8.36 -3.56 -31.03
C GLU A 437 -6.92 -3.15 -30.68
N SER A 438 -6.11 -2.91 -31.71
CA SER A 438 -4.72 -2.48 -31.58
C SER A 438 -4.29 -1.61 -32.76
N ASP A 439 -3.28 -0.78 -32.52
CA ASP A 439 -2.61 0.05 -33.52
C ASP A 439 -1.11 -0.17 -33.45
N PHE A 440 -0.40 0.04 -34.56
CA PHE A 440 1.06 0.01 -34.59
C PHE A 440 1.63 1.42 -34.48
N VAL A 441 2.51 1.63 -33.49
CA VAL A 441 3.23 2.90 -33.31
C VAL A 441 4.73 2.70 -33.46
N GLN A 442 5.45 3.75 -33.84
CA GLN A 442 6.91 3.73 -33.89
C GLN A 442 7.50 4.08 -32.52
N VAL A 443 8.32 3.19 -31.97
CA VAL A 443 9.07 3.39 -30.72
C VAL A 443 10.53 3.07 -30.99
N ASP A 444 11.43 4.05 -30.85
CA ASP A 444 12.86 3.89 -31.10
C ASP A 444 13.18 3.24 -32.46
N GLY A 445 12.43 3.62 -33.51
CA GLY A 445 12.58 3.11 -34.86
C GLY A 445 12.05 1.68 -35.09
N LYS A 446 11.32 1.10 -34.13
CA LYS A 446 10.65 -0.19 -34.25
C LYS A 446 9.14 -0.02 -34.24
N SER A 447 8.45 -0.79 -35.07
CA SER A 447 6.99 -0.91 -35.02
C SER A 447 6.60 -1.76 -33.81
N VAL A 448 5.80 -1.19 -32.91
CA VAL A 448 5.31 -1.84 -31.68
C VAL A 448 3.78 -1.81 -31.72
N GLU A 449 3.17 -2.98 -31.55
CA GLU A 449 1.71 -3.10 -31.40
C GLU A 449 1.26 -2.56 -30.04
N VAL A 450 0.23 -1.72 -30.05
CA VAL A 450 -0.36 -1.07 -28.89
C VAL A 450 -1.85 -1.39 -28.88
N PHE A 451 -2.25 -2.18 -27.90
CA PHE A 451 -3.65 -2.56 -27.70
C PHE A 451 -4.41 -1.39 -27.09
N THR A 452 -5.59 -1.11 -27.62
CA THR A 452 -6.53 -0.12 -27.09
C THR A 452 -7.65 -0.79 -26.30
N SER A 453 -8.07 -1.99 -26.72
CA SER A 453 -9.09 -2.77 -26.02
C SER A 453 -8.99 -4.27 -26.27
N VAL A 454 -9.52 -5.08 -25.35
CA VAL A 454 -9.69 -6.53 -25.49
C VAL A 454 -11.11 -6.90 -25.07
N THR A 455 -11.84 -7.59 -25.93
CA THR A 455 -13.20 -8.08 -25.66
C THR A 455 -13.16 -9.53 -25.21
N LEU A 456 -13.79 -9.81 -24.07
CA LEU A 456 -13.80 -11.11 -23.40
C LEU A 456 -15.22 -11.63 -23.28
N SER A 457 -15.40 -12.92 -23.51
CA SER A 457 -16.56 -13.69 -23.05
C SER A 457 -16.19 -14.35 -21.74
N ILE A 458 -17.03 -14.17 -20.73
CA ILE A 458 -16.84 -14.72 -19.39
C ILE A 458 -18.08 -15.53 -19.04
N ARG A 459 -17.91 -16.79 -18.66
CA ARG A 459 -19.02 -17.68 -18.29
C ARG A 459 -18.70 -18.50 -17.05
N ARG A 460 -19.75 -19.01 -16.42
CA ARG A 460 -19.64 -20.02 -15.36
C ARG A 460 -19.45 -21.43 -15.91
#